data_AF-A0A369IZM3-F1
#
_entry.id   AF-A0A369IZM3-F1
#
_cell.length_a   1.000
_cell.length_b   1.000
_cell.length_c   1.000
_cell.angle_alpha   90.00
_cell.angle_beta   90.00
_cell.angle_gamma   90.00
#
_symmetry.space_group_name_H-M   'P 1'
#
loop_
_entity.id
_entity.type
_entity.pdbx_description
1 polymer ?
#
loop_
_entity_poly.entity_id
_entity_poly.type
_entity_poly.pdbx_seq_one_letter_code
_entity_poly.pdbx_strand_id
1 'polypeptide(L)'
;MSSDSNALRTCDALSGDAKSNRNRHPNVLEHGSRTLRQKHIQAVTIISLTLVCKPDLLKTDIYLLQGMWQFSSTRRLKTGGEAQTVQDDLESFVLVVLYMVLRYTNHNKIGDLPTIMAVVFDSYLTWEGGAITGEYGKSQLFRYREFIGRDFRVLGNVPLKCWLKVALTAVKEWHEHLTRVDVGAHADDDAEDEDGSDTDSDSSVAPNENLKKPMFSNHDEFLDFWRRLILRPDWPTEDGAHDRVVDYCRGMVVGASP
;
A
#
# COMPACT_ATOMS: atom_id res chain seq x y z
N MET A 1 15.23 -16.52 -4.89
CA MET A 1 14.10 -15.71 -4.37
C MET A 1 12.88 -15.86 -5.29
N SER A 2 12.14 -16.96 -5.17
CA SER A 2 11.03 -17.35 -6.08
C SER A 2 9.67 -17.48 -5.35
N SER A 3 9.51 -16.81 -4.21
CA SER A 3 8.38 -17.08 -3.31
C SER A 3 7.12 -16.22 -3.58
N ASP A 4 7.23 -15.13 -4.34
CA ASP A 4 6.17 -14.11 -4.37
C ASP A 4 5.19 -14.23 -5.56
N SER A 5 5.56 -14.87 -6.67
CA SER A 5 4.60 -15.21 -7.75
C SER A 5 3.53 -16.21 -7.33
N ASN A 6 3.68 -16.84 -6.15
CA ASN A 6 2.63 -17.65 -5.53
C ASN A 6 1.55 -16.82 -4.82
N ALA A 7 1.74 -15.51 -4.59
CA ALA A 7 0.81 -14.72 -3.79
C ALA A 7 -0.61 -14.67 -4.38
N LEU A 8 -0.73 -14.48 -5.70
CA LEU A 8 -2.01 -14.52 -6.42
C LEU A 8 -2.67 -15.91 -6.32
N ARG A 9 -1.90 -16.98 -6.57
CA ARG A 9 -2.40 -18.37 -6.54
C ARG A 9 -2.85 -18.81 -5.14
N THR A 10 -2.18 -18.34 -4.09
CA THR A 10 -2.51 -18.70 -2.71
C THR A 10 -3.87 -18.14 -2.29
N CYS A 11 -4.25 -16.97 -2.80
CA CYS A 11 -5.52 -16.33 -2.44
C CYS A 11 -6.73 -17.05 -3.04
N ASP A 12 -6.59 -17.61 -4.25
CA ASP A 12 -7.62 -18.42 -4.89
C ASP A 12 -7.77 -19.80 -4.20
N ALA A 13 -6.65 -20.41 -3.76
CA ALA A 13 -6.67 -21.70 -3.08
C ALA A 13 -7.36 -21.67 -1.70
N LEU A 14 -7.18 -20.58 -0.94
CA LEU A 14 -7.78 -20.42 0.40
C LEU A 14 -9.31 -20.31 0.37
N SER A 15 -9.92 -20.13 -0.81
CA SER A 15 -11.38 -20.11 -0.96
C SER A 15 -12.00 -21.50 -1.10
N GLY A 16 -11.21 -22.55 -1.37
CA GLY A 16 -11.69 -23.87 -1.76
C GLY A 16 -12.04 -24.83 -0.61
N ASP A 17 -11.55 -24.58 0.60
CA ASP A 17 -11.61 -25.58 1.69
C ASP A 17 -12.80 -25.43 2.66
N ALA A 18 -13.73 -24.51 2.38
CA ALA A 18 -15.00 -24.46 3.09
C ALA A 18 -15.98 -25.52 2.55
N LYS A 19 -15.62 -26.81 2.62
CA LYS A 19 -16.55 -27.93 2.42
C LYS A 19 -17.49 -28.03 3.63
N SER A 20 -18.51 -27.19 3.54
CA SER A 20 -19.70 -27.14 4.38
C SER A 20 -20.47 -28.47 4.31
N ASN A 21 -20.37 -29.25 5.38
CA ASN A 21 -21.29 -30.33 5.68
C ASN A 21 -22.65 -29.73 6.08
N ARG A 22 -23.51 -29.41 5.10
CA ARG A 22 -24.87 -28.88 5.34
C ARG A 22 -25.93 -29.86 4.86
N ASN A 23 -26.46 -30.63 5.82
CA ASN A 23 -27.80 -31.18 5.75
C ASN A 23 -28.80 -30.01 5.61
N ARG A 24 -29.53 -29.98 4.49
CA ARG A 24 -30.50 -28.94 4.15
C ARG A 24 -31.84 -29.20 4.83
N HIS A 25 -32.33 -28.23 5.59
CA HIS A 25 -33.76 -27.99 5.76
C HIS A 25 -34.17 -26.79 4.87
N PRO A 26 -35.30 -26.86 4.14
CA PRO A 26 -35.81 -25.74 3.37
C PRO A 26 -36.82 -24.93 4.19
N ASN A 27 -36.64 -23.60 4.23
CA ASN A 27 -37.62 -22.52 4.46
C ASN A 27 -36.80 -21.23 4.71
N VAL A 28 -37.16 -19.99 4.41
CA VAL A 28 -38.28 -19.28 3.77
C VAL A 28 -37.75 -17.83 3.61
N LEU A 29 -38.07 -17.15 2.50
CA LEU A 29 -38.07 -15.68 2.30
C LEU A 29 -36.91 -14.82 2.88
N GLU A 30 -35.78 -14.72 2.16
CA GLU A 30 -34.86 -13.57 2.26
C GLU A 30 -34.49 -13.05 0.86
N HIS A 31 -35.35 -12.21 0.25
CA HIS A 31 -35.05 -11.51 -1.00
C HIS A 31 -34.98 -9.98 -0.86
N GLY A 32 -35.23 -9.44 0.35
CA GLY A 32 -35.25 -7.98 0.59
C GLY A 32 -33.91 -7.33 0.96
N SER A 33 -32.98 -8.06 1.59
CA SER A 33 -31.78 -7.43 2.21
C SER A 33 -30.55 -7.32 1.30
N ARG A 34 -30.55 -7.95 0.12
CA ARG A 34 -29.36 -7.95 -0.77
C ARG A 34 -29.23 -6.67 -1.60
N THR A 35 -30.33 -6.01 -1.96
CA THR A 35 -30.34 -4.81 -2.83
C THR A 35 -29.90 -3.53 -2.13
N LEU A 36 -30.02 -3.43 -0.80
CA LEU A 36 -29.55 -2.27 -0.02
C LEU A 36 -28.04 -2.27 0.22
N ARG A 37 -27.41 -3.45 0.33
CA ARG A 37 -25.97 -3.58 0.60
C ARG A 37 -25.10 -3.28 -0.64
N GLN A 38 -25.58 -3.63 -1.83
CA GLN A 38 -24.88 -3.30 -3.08
C GLN A 38 -24.85 -1.79 -3.33
N LYS A 39 -25.89 -1.06 -2.92
CA LYS A 39 -25.95 0.41 -3.01
C LYS A 39 -24.98 1.11 -2.06
N HIS A 40 -24.70 0.54 -0.88
CA HIS A 40 -23.76 1.14 0.08
C HIS A 40 -22.30 0.92 -0.32
N ILE A 41 -21.95 -0.26 -0.86
CA ILE A 41 -20.61 -0.51 -1.41
C ILE A 41 -20.37 0.34 -2.68
N GLN A 42 -21.41 0.57 -3.50
CA GLN A 42 -21.35 1.51 -4.62
C GLN A 42 -21.29 2.99 -4.22
N ALA A 43 -21.74 3.38 -3.02
CA ALA A 43 -21.59 4.76 -2.55
C ALA A 43 -20.16 5.07 -2.07
N VAL A 44 -19.39 4.04 -1.70
CA VAL A 44 -17.93 4.14 -1.44
C VAL A 44 -17.13 4.14 -2.74
N THR A 45 -17.74 3.70 -3.85
CA THR A 45 -17.19 3.87 -5.19
C THR A 45 -17.19 5.35 -5.54
N ILE A 46 -16.03 5.98 -5.36
CA ILE A 46 -15.65 7.20 -6.09
C ILE A 46 -16.50 8.42 -5.66
N ILE A 47 -16.43 8.79 -4.37
CA ILE A 47 -16.27 10.22 -4.07
C ILE A 47 -14.83 10.56 -4.47
N SER A 48 -14.66 10.66 -5.79
CA SER A 48 -13.76 11.56 -6.50
C SER A 48 -12.64 12.15 -5.65
N LEU A 49 -11.53 11.42 -5.57
CA LEU A 49 -10.18 11.97 -5.46
C LEU A 49 -9.77 12.69 -6.77
N THR A 50 -10.71 13.29 -7.51
CA THR A 50 -10.41 14.28 -8.54
C THR A 50 -10.15 15.61 -7.85
N LEU A 51 -9.05 15.68 -7.09
CA LEU A 51 -8.32 16.94 -6.98
C LEU A 51 -7.66 17.16 -8.35
N VAL A 52 -8.42 17.74 -9.27
CA VAL A 52 -7.91 18.27 -10.53
C VAL A 52 -6.99 19.43 -10.15
N CYS A 53 -5.69 19.16 -10.07
CA CYS A 53 -4.67 20.17 -9.87
C CYS A 53 -4.73 21.16 -11.04
N LYS A 54 -5.07 22.43 -10.75
CA LYS A 54 -4.78 23.55 -11.65
C LYS A 54 -3.29 23.88 -11.53
N PRO A 55 -2.52 23.93 -12.62
CA PRO A 55 -1.06 24.02 -12.57
C PRO A 55 -0.47 25.41 -12.22
N ASP A 56 -1.27 26.44 -11.95
CA ASP A 56 -0.77 27.83 -11.96
C ASP A 56 -0.38 28.44 -10.59
N LEU A 57 -0.07 27.65 -9.54
CA LEU A 57 0.12 28.19 -8.19
C LEU A 57 1.33 27.63 -7.41
N LEU A 58 2.52 27.81 -7.98
CA LEU A 58 3.86 27.40 -7.50
C LEU A 58 4.30 27.90 -6.09
N LYS A 59 3.48 28.64 -5.34
CA LYS A 59 3.80 29.07 -3.95
C LYS A 59 2.96 28.38 -2.87
N THR A 60 2.04 27.51 -3.26
CA THR A 60 1.04 26.90 -2.38
C THR A 60 1.30 25.41 -2.10
N ASP A 61 2.29 24.82 -2.78
CA ASP A 61 2.53 23.36 -2.71
C ASP A 61 2.98 22.89 -1.32
N ILE A 62 3.71 23.73 -0.55
CA ILE A 62 4.12 23.40 0.82
C ILE A 62 2.91 23.21 1.75
N TYR A 63 1.86 24.02 1.57
CA TYR A 63 0.65 23.95 2.41
C TYR A 63 -0.30 22.82 1.98
N LEU A 64 -0.32 22.45 0.70
CA LEU A 64 -1.12 21.31 0.22
C LEU A 64 -0.52 19.97 0.65
N LEU A 65 0.82 19.86 0.71
CA LEU A 65 1.48 18.70 1.30
C LEU A 65 1.11 18.53 2.78
N GLN A 66 0.98 19.63 3.54
CA GLN A 66 0.65 19.60 4.97
C GLN A 66 -0.67 18.86 5.30
N GLY A 67 -1.65 18.87 4.38
CA GLY A 67 -2.96 18.25 4.61
C GLY A 67 -3.06 16.75 4.28
N MET A 68 -2.20 16.22 3.40
CA MET A 68 -2.32 14.83 2.87
C MET A 68 -1.02 14.02 2.93
N TRP A 69 -0.03 14.50 3.66
CA TRP A 69 1.27 13.85 3.75
C TRP A 69 1.21 12.40 4.28
N GLN A 70 0.22 12.08 5.12
CA GLN A 70 -0.02 10.73 5.66
C GLN A 70 -0.16 9.69 4.54
N PHE A 71 -0.73 10.10 3.40
CA PHE A 71 -1.03 9.22 2.26
C PHE A 71 -0.21 9.56 1.03
N SER A 72 0.75 10.48 1.11
CA SER A 72 1.61 10.79 -0.03
C SER A 72 2.60 9.66 -0.28
N SER A 73 2.86 9.35 -1.55
CA SER A 73 3.88 8.38 -1.93
C SER A 73 5.26 8.79 -1.41
N THR A 74 6.06 7.80 -1.05
CA THR A 74 7.46 7.95 -0.65
C THR A 74 8.27 8.71 -1.68
N ARG A 75 8.12 8.41 -2.98
CA ARG A 75 8.85 9.15 -4.03
C ARG A 75 8.50 10.63 -4.04
N ARG A 76 7.22 10.99 -3.91
CA ARG A 76 6.79 12.39 -3.83
C ARG A 76 7.35 13.08 -2.58
N LEU A 77 7.46 12.36 -1.47
CA LEU A 77 8.07 12.85 -0.24
C LEU A 77 9.59 13.01 -0.34
N LYS A 78 10.24 12.32 -1.29
CA LYS A 78 11.69 12.39 -1.56
C LYS A 78 12.06 13.51 -2.53
N THR A 79 11.35 13.61 -3.65
CA THR A 79 11.76 14.45 -4.79
C THR A 79 11.10 15.83 -4.83
N GLY A 80 10.15 16.11 -3.94
CA GLY A 80 9.73 17.48 -3.59
C GLY A 80 9.45 18.42 -4.77
N GLY A 81 8.69 17.97 -5.78
CA GLY A 81 8.36 18.82 -6.94
C GLY A 81 8.16 18.09 -8.26
N GLU A 82 8.49 16.79 -8.31
CA GLU A 82 8.22 15.98 -9.51
C GLU A 82 6.72 15.80 -9.77
N ALA A 83 6.40 15.62 -11.05
CA ALA A 83 5.04 15.33 -11.48
C ALA A 83 4.54 14.01 -10.86
N GLN A 84 3.33 14.05 -10.31
CA GLN A 84 2.66 12.86 -9.79
C GLN A 84 2.41 11.86 -10.92
N THR A 85 2.79 10.60 -10.67
CA THR A 85 2.55 9.49 -11.60
C THR A 85 1.47 8.55 -11.07
N VAL A 86 1.00 7.67 -11.95
CA VAL A 86 0.03 6.63 -11.57
C VAL A 86 0.58 5.70 -10.47
N GLN A 87 1.89 5.47 -10.43
CA GLN A 87 2.52 4.68 -9.36
C GLN A 87 2.43 5.39 -8.01
N ASP A 88 2.55 6.72 -7.97
CA ASP A 88 2.34 7.51 -6.74
C ASP A 88 0.89 7.42 -6.28
N ASP A 89 -0.07 7.48 -7.20
CA ASP A 89 -1.50 7.34 -6.90
C ASP A 89 -1.81 5.96 -6.31
N LEU A 90 -1.22 4.90 -6.87
CA LEU A 90 -1.39 3.54 -6.36
C LEU A 90 -0.78 3.36 -4.98
N GLU A 91 0.43 3.85 -4.75
CA GLU A 91 1.04 3.81 -3.42
C GLU A 91 0.16 4.56 -2.40
N SER A 92 -0.31 5.75 -2.78
CA SER A 92 -1.21 6.56 -1.95
C SER A 92 -2.51 5.82 -1.64
N PHE A 93 -3.11 5.16 -2.64
CA PHE A 93 -4.30 4.34 -2.46
C PHE A 93 -4.06 3.16 -1.51
N VAL A 94 -2.92 2.47 -1.64
CA VAL A 94 -2.56 1.37 -0.74
C VAL A 94 -2.35 1.87 0.69
N LEU A 95 -1.73 3.04 0.88
CA LEU A 95 -1.59 3.69 2.20
C LEU A 95 -2.95 4.00 2.81
N VAL A 96 -3.91 4.54 2.04
CA VAL A 96 -5.27 4.82 2.52
C VAL A 96 -5.97 3.54 2.96
N VAL A 97 -5.95 2.48 2.15
CA VAL A 97 -6.61 1.23 2.53
C VAL A 97 -5.92 0.58 3.73
N LEU A 98 -4.59 0.61 3.79
CA LEU A 98 -3.84 0.09 4.93
C LEU A 98 -4.17 0.86 6.21
N TYR A 99 -4.25 2.19 6.14
CA TYR A 99 -4.68 3.05 7.25
C TYR A 99 -6.06 2.65 7.74
N MET A 100 -7.02 2.48 6.82
CA MET A 100 -8.36 2.04 7.16
C MET A 100 -8.36 0.66 7.82
N VAL A 101 -7.57 -0.28 7.32
CA VAL A 101 -7.44 -1.61 7.91
C VAL A 101 -6.89 -1.52 9.34
N LEU A 102 -5.77 -0.82 9.52
CA LEU A 102 -5.11 -0.67 10.82
C LEU A 102 -6.02 0.04 11.84
N ARG A 103 -6.80 1.02 11.40
CA ARG A 103 -7.61 1.82 12.31
C ARG A 103 -8.96 1.18 12.63
N TYR A 104 -9.59 0.52 11.66
CA TYR A 104 -11.01 0.17 11.74
C TYR A 104 -11.31 -1.34 11.70
N THR A 105 -10.35 -2.20 11.36
CA THR A 105 -10.61 -3.64 11.19
C THR A 105 -9.97 -4.47 12.30
N ASN A 106 -10.36 -5.74 12.41
CA ASN A 106 -9.72 -6.67 13.35
C ASN A 106 -8.41 -7.22 12.79
N HIS A 107 -7.28 -6.95 13.45
CA HIS A 107 -5.96 -7.45 13.03
C HIS A 107 -5.08 -7.80 14.25
N ASN A 108 -3.98 -8.50 14.01
CA ASN A 108 -3.04 -8.96 15.05
C ASN A 108 -2.01 -7.91 15.49
N LYS A 109 -2.22 -6.62 15.18
CA LYS A 109 -1.27 -5.51 15.50
C LYS A 109 -1.93 -4.38 16.28
N ILE A 110 -2.97 -4.69 17.06
CA ILE A 110 -3.70 -3.68 17.84
C ILE A 110 -2.78 -3.06 18.91
N GLY A 111 -1.92 -3.85 19.55
CA GLY A 111 -0.99 -3.36 20.58
C GLY A 111 0.07 -2.40 20.03
N ASP A 112 0.52 -2.62 18.80
CA ASP A 112 1.53 -1.79 18.14
C ASP A 112 0.90 -0.62 17.35
N LEU A 113 -0.43 -0.55 17.29
CA LEU A 113 -1.16 0.39 16.43
C LEU A 113 -0.72 1.86 16.65
N PRO A 114 -0.61 2.40 17.87
CA PRO A 114 -0.17 3.78 18.06
C PRO A 114 1.22 4.06 17.48
N THR A 115 2.16 3.12 17.65
CA THR A 115 3.51 3.23 17.10
C THR A 115 3.48 3.17 15.58
N ILE A 116 2.68 2.26 14.99
CA ILE A 116 2.52 2.17 13.54
C ILE A 116 1.95 3.47 12.99
N MET A 117 0.90 4.02 13.61
CA MET A 117 0.28 5.30 13.20
C MET A 117 1.29 6.44 13.29
N ALA A 118 1.98 6.54 14.43
CA ALA A 118 2.98 7.57 14.69
C ALA A 118 4.15 7.52 13.69
N VAL A 119 4.68 6.33 13.38
CA VAL A 119 5.90 6.21 12.56
C VAL A 119 5.60 6.13 11.06
N VAL A 120 4.52 5.47 10.65
CA VAL A 120 4.23 5.32 9.21
C VAL A 120 3.49 6.55 8.69
N PHE A 121 2.47 6.99 9.41
CA PHE A 121 1.54 8.01 8.92
C PHE A 121 1.89 9.39 9.47
N ASP A 122 2.29 9.50 10.74
CA ASP A 122 2.47 10.79 11.42
C ASP A 122 3.92 11.25 11.64
N SER A 123 4.95 10.48 11.21
CA SER A 123 6.36 10.92 11.33
C SER A 123 6.91 11.62 10.08
N TYR A 124 7.38 12.85 10.25
CA TYR A 124 8.09 13.63 9.24
C TYR A 124 9.38 14.18 9.84
N LEU A 125 10.35 14.42 8.99
CA LEU A 125 11.62 15.07 9.31
C LEU A 125 11.63 16.44 8.64
N THR A 126 12.13 17.44 9.36
CA THR A 126 12.41 18.76 8.80
C THR A 126 13.92 18.92 8.71
N TRP A 127 14.43 19.14 7.50
CA TRP A 127 15.84 19.35 7.23
C TRP A 127 16.24 20.81 7.43
N GLU A 128 17.54 21.04 7.53
CA GLU A 128 18.12 22.39 7.50
C GLU A 128 17.73 23.07 6.18
N GLY A 129 17.06 24.22 6.25
CA GLY A 129 16.44 24.88 5.09
C GLY A 129 14.92 24.71 4.99
N GLY A 130 14.28 23.98 5.92
CA GLY A 130 12.82 23.89 6.03
C GLY A 130 12.16 22.88 5.10
N ALA A 131 12.95 22.09 4.36
CA ALA A 131 12.43 20.96 3.59
C ALA A 131 11.87 19.89 4.53
N ILE A 132 10.72 19.32 4.19
CA ILE A 132 10.05 18.29 5.01
C ILE A 132 10.03 16.98 4.23
N THR A 133 10.50 15.88 4.84
CA THR A 133 10.43 14.52 4.28
C THR A 133 9.74 13.56 5.24
N GLY A 134 8.77 12.78 4.76
CA GLY A 134 8.02 11.81 5.59
C GLY A 134 8.17 10.36 5.12
N GLU A 135 9.27 10.05 4.42
CA GLU A 135 9.39 8.80 3.66
C GLU A 135 9.87 7.60 4.49
N TYR A 136 10.66 7.80 5.55
CA TYR A 136 11.39 6.70 6.19
C TYR A 136 10.45 5.59 6.65
N GLY A 137 9.46 5.91 7.47
CA GLY A 137 8.50 4.91 7.98
C GLY A 137 7.71 4.20 6.87
N LYS A 138 7.32 4.93 5.82
CA LYS A 138 6.58 4.36 4.68
C LYS A 138 7.47 3.46 3.81
N SER A 139 8.71 3.87 3.56
CA SER A 139 9.69 3.11 2.79
C SER A 139 10.03 1.79 3.48
N GLN A 140 10.30 1.84 4.80
CA GLN A 140 10.56 0.63 5.60
C GLN A 140 9.33 -0.29 5.69
N LEU A 141 8.13 0.27 5.78
CA LEU A 141 6.86 -0.47 5.70
C LEU A 141 6.77 -1.29 4.40
N PHE A 142 7.00 -0.67 3.24
CA PHE A 142 6.84 -1.37 1.97
C PHE A 142 7.99 -2.34 1.68
N ARG A 143 9.24 -1.94 1.92
CA ARG A 143 10.42 -2.76 1.61
C ARG A 143 10.56 -3.98 2.51
N TYR A 144 10.38 -3.79 3.82
CA TYR A 144 10.72 -4.82 4.81
C TYR A 144 9.53 -5.27 5.66
N ARG A 145 8.38 -4.58 5.57
CA ARG A 145 7.24 -4.75 6.48
C ARG A 145 7.64 -4.56 7.95
N GLU A 146 8.55 -3.62 8.22
CA GLU A 146 9.16 -3.44 9.55
C GLU A 146 8.10 -3.18 10.64
N PHE A 147 7.10 -2.35 10.37
CA PHE A 147 6.10 -1.94 11.37
C PHE A 147 4.93 -2.90 11.52
N ILE A 148 4.43 -3.48 10.42
CA ILE A 148 3.28 -4.39 10.47
C ILE A 148 3.68 -5.86 10.60
N GLY A 149 4.96 -6.19 10.37
CA GLY A 149 5.47 -7.55 10.34
C GLY A 149 5.04 -8.35 9.09
N ARG A 150 5.76 -9.44 8.83
CA ARG A 150 5.39 -10.41 7.77
C ARG A 150 4.17 -11.24 8.16
N ASP A 151 3.87 -11.31 9.45
CA ASP A 151 2.75 -12.05 10.04
C ASP A 151 1.45 -11.23 10.12
N PHE A 152 1.45 -9.99 9.60
CA PHE A 152 0.26 -9.14 9.55
C PHE A 152 -0.93 -9.88 8.93
N ARG A 153 -2.05 -9.92 9.64
CA ARG A 153 -3.29 -10.53 9.17
C ARG A 153 -4.51 -9.77 9.66
N VAL A 154 -5.44 -9.54 8.74
CA VAL A 154 -6.82 -9.17 9.06
C VAL A 154 -7.55 -10.45 9.49
N LEU A 155 -8.21 -10.40 10.64
CA LEU A 155 -8.96 -11.48 11.26
C LEU A 155 -10.40 -11.43 10.74
N GLY A 156 -10.94 -12.57 10.33
CA GLY A 156 -12.33 -12.68 9.87
C GLY A 156 -12.60 -12.14 8.46
N ASN A 157 -11.73 -11.31 7.87
CA ASN A 157 -11.89 -10.77 6.51
C ASN A 157 -10.81 -11.33 5.54
N VAL A 158 -11.07 -12.53 5.01
CA VAL A 158 -10.16 -13.21 4.06
C VAL A 158 -9.95 -12.39 2.78
N PRO A 159 -10.99 -11.83 2.13
CA PRO A 159 -10.81 -11.01 0.94
C PRO A 159 -9.83 -9.85 1.15
N LEU A 160 -10.04 -9.04 2.20
CA LEU A 160 -9.21 -7.88 2.49
C LEU A 160 -7.76 -8.28 2.82
N LYS A 161 -7.57 -9.36 3.57
CA LYS A 161 -6.25 -9.94 3.86
C LYS A 161 -5.51 -10.32 2.57
N CYS A 162 -6.18 -11.00 1.65
CA CYS A 162 -5.62 -11.40 0.37
C CYS A 162 -5.21 -10.19 -0.46
N TRP A 163 -6.06 -9.17 -0.53
CA TRP A 163 -5.77 -7.97 -1.27
C TRP A 163 -4.61 -7.16 -0.72
N LEU A 164 -4.57 -6.95 0.59
CA LEU A 164 -3.45 -6.26 1.22
C LEU A 164 -2.13 -6.96 0.95
N LYS A 165 -2.11 -8.30 0.96
CA LYS A 165 -0.88 -9.04 0.65
C LYS A 165 -0.41 -8.75 -0.77
N VAL A 166 -1.30 -8.80 -1.76
CA VAL A 166 -0.99 -8.51 -3.17
C VAL A 166 -0.55 -7.06 -3.35
N ALA A 167 -1.33 -6.11 -2.82
CA ALA A 167 -1.05 -4.68 -2.89
C ALA A 167 0.31 -4.30 -2.30
N LEU A 168 0.61 -4.75 -1.07
CA LEU A 168 1.90 -4.49 -0.42
C LEU A 168 3.08 -5.10 -1.18
N THR A 169 2.88 -6.28 -1.78
CA THR A 169 3.94 -6.94 -2.57
C THR A 169 4.22 -6.15 -3.85
N ALA A 170 3.17 -5.70 -4.53
CA ALA A 170 3.32 -4.92 -5.74
C ALA A 170 4.01 -3.57 -5.46
N VAL A 171 3.67 -2.87 -4.37
CA VAL A 171 4.34 -1.60 -4.00
C VAL A 171 5.80 -1.85 -3.64
N LYS A 172 6.11 -2.96 -2.95
CA LYS A 172 7.49 -3.38 -2.69
C LYS A 172 8.29 -3.57 -3.97
N GLU A 173 7.76 -4.30 -4.95
CA GLU A 173 8.45 -4.51 -6.24
C GLU A 173 8.72 -3.20 -6.98
N TRP A 174 7.79 -2.24 -6.88
CA TRP A 174 7.98 -0.89 -7.40
C TRP A 174 9.14 -0.14 -6.71
N HIS A 175 9.20 -0.19 -5.39
CA HIS A 175 10.31 0.39 -4.61
C HIS A 175 11.67 -0.22 -4.96
N GLU A 176 11.71 -1.54 -5.13
CA GLU A 176 12.92 -2.24 -5.56
C GLU A 176 13.33 -1.81 -6.98
N HIS A 177 12.38 -1.59 -7.88
CA HIS A 177 12.64 -1.07 -9.22
C HIS A 177 13.22 0.34 -9.19
N LEU A 178 12.60 1.27 -8.45
CA LEU A 178 13.11 2.65 -8.30
C LEU A 178 14.55 2.65 -7.76
N THR A 179 14.85 1.81 -6.78
CA THR A 179 16.21 1.70 -6.22
C THR A 179 17.23 1.27 -7.29
N ARG A 180 16.86 0.34 -8.18
CA ARG A 180 17.75 -0.10 -9.27
C ARG A 180 17.98 1.00 -10.30
N VAL A 181 16.95 1.78 -10.62
CA VAL A 181 17.05 2.91 -11.54
C VAL A 181 17.96 3.99 -10.95
N ASP A 182 17.75 4.36 -9.67
CA ASP A 182 18.58 5.34 -8.97
C ASP A 182 20.06 4.92 -8.93
N VAL A 183 20.36 3.65 -8.64
CA VAL A 183 21.75 3.15 -8.58
C VAL A 183 22.39 3.08 -9.97
N GLY A 184 21.62 2.73 -11.01
CA GLY A 184 22.12 2.65 -12.38
C GLY A 184 22.52 4.02 -12.94
N ALA A 185 21.74 5.06 -12.66
CA ALA A 185 22.00 6.41 -13.15
C ALA A 185 23.32 7.02 -12.65
N HIS A 186 23.83 6.56 -11.50
CA HIS A 186 25.09 7.06 -10.93
C HIS A 186 26.34 6.35 -11.43
N ALA A 187 26.21 5.19 -12.08
CA ALA A 187 27.38 4.41 -12.52
C ALA A 187 28.01 4.95 -13.82
N ASP A 188 27.28 5.75 -14.59
CA ASP A 188 27.74 6.25 -15.89
C ASP A 188 28.54 7.57 -15.80
N ASP A 189 28.44 8.31 -14.68
CA ASP A 189 29.07 9.63 -14.53
C ASP A 189 30.54 9.58 -14.04
N ASP A 190 31.01 8.44 -13.48
CA ASP A 190 32.36 8.31 -12.91
C ASP A 190 33.43 7.81 -13.91
N ALA A 191 33.09 7.70 -15.20
CA ALA A 191 33.96 7.08 -16.22
C ALA A 191 34.83 8.06 -17.05
N GLU A 192 34.81 9.38 -16.80
CA GLU A 192 35.43 10.35 -17.72
C GLU A 192 36.86 10.84 -17.39
N ASP A 193 37.55 10.36 -16.36
CA ASP A 193 38.84 10.97 -15.94
C ASP A 193 40.07 10.03 -15.74
N GLU A 194 40.14 8.87 -16.40
CA GLU A 194 41.41 8.10 -16.49
C GLU A 194 42.09 8.16 -17.87
N ASP A 195 42.95 9.17 -17.97
CA ASP A 195 44.21 9.25 -18.70
C ASP A 195 44.73 7.96 -19.39
N GLY A 196 44.56 7.90 -20.72
CA GLY A 196 45.69 7.60 -21.61
C GLY A 196 46.29 6.19 -21.65
N SER A 197 45.53 5.11 -21.42
CA SER A 197 46.02 3.74 -21.64
C SER A 197 45.25 3.03 -22.76
N ASP A 198 45.90 2.91 -23.93
CA ASP A 198 45.48 2.17 -25.13
C ASP A 198 45.28 0.67 -24.85
N THR A 199 44.17 0.32 -24.19
CA THR A 199 43.76 -1.07 -23.97
C THR A 199 42.48 -1.32 -24.74
N ASP A 200 42.63 -1.86 -25.96
CA ASP A 200 41.56 -2.43 -26.78
C ASP A 200 40.84 -3.54 -26.01
N SER A 201 39.83 -3.18 -25.22
CA SER A 201 38.93 -4.13 -24.57
C SER A 201 37.50 -3.77 -24.96
N ASP A 202 37.10 -4.36 -26.08
CA ASP A 202 35.75 -4.41 -26.62
C ASP A 202 34.83 -5.18 -25.64
N SER A 203 34.43 -4.53 -24.54
CA SER A 203 33.40 -5.05 -23.64
C SER A 203 32.08 -4.33 -23.93
N SER A 204 31.47 -4.72 -25.04
CA SER A 204 30.04 -4.53 -25.28
C SER A 204 29.24 -5.26 -24.18
N VAL A 205 28.99 -4.56 -23.08
CA VAL A 205 28.05 -5.03 -22.04
C VAL A 205 26.66 -4.86 -22.62
N ALA A 206 26.15 -5.92 -23.25
CA ALA A 206 24.80 -5.95 -23.77
C ALA A 206 23.81 -5.56 -22.64
N PRO A 207 22.87 -4.62 -22.88
CA PRO A 207 21.89 -4.24 -21.89
C PRO A 207 21.13 -5.47 -21.44
N ASN A 208 21.13 -5.71 -20.13
CA ASN A 208 20.55 -6.90 -19.54
C ASN A 208 19.01 -6.84 -19.64
N GLU A 209 18.46 -7.27 -20.79
CA GLU A 209 17.02 -7.26 -21.11
C GLU A 209 16.16 -8.13 -20.15
N ASN A 210 16.77 -8.83 -19.19
CA ASN A 210 16.07 -9.66 -18.22
C ASN A 210 15.60 -8.91 -16.95
N LEU A 211 15.56 -7.58 -16.95
CA LEU A 211 14.90 -6.83 -15.88
C LEU A 211 13.40 -7.16 -15.90
N LYS A 212 13.01 -8.09 -15.03
CA LYS A 212 11.62 -8.50 -14.82
C LYS A 212 10.77 -7.25 -14.61
N LYS A 213 9.93 -6.98 -15.60
CA LYS A 213 8.99 -5.86 -15.61
C LYS A 213 8.19 -5.88 -14.30
N PRO A 214 8.20 -4.80 -13.49
CA PRO A 214 7.51 -4.80 -12.19
C PRO A 214 6.01 -5.05 -12.41
N MET A 215 5.35 -5.72 -11.46
CA MET A 215 3.93 -6.07 -11.56
C MET A 215 3.02 -4.87 -11.85
N PHE A 216 3.46 -3.65 -11.53
CA PHE A 216 2.74 -2.40 -11.79
C PHE A 216 3.02 -1.72 -13.12
N SER A 217 3.69 -2.36 -14.07
CA SER A 217 3.80 -1.74 -15.40
C SER A 217 2.50 -1.80 -16.21
N ASN A 218 1.53 -2.64 -15.82
CA ASN A 218 0.15 -2.55 -16.25
C ASN A 218 -0.77 -2.67 -15.01
N HIS A 219 -1.69 -1.73 -14.85
CA HIS A 219 -2.61 -1.67 -13.71
C HIS A 219 -3.83 -2.60 -13.87
N ASP A 220 -4.07 -3.12 -15.08
CA ASP A 220 -5.22 -3.97 -15.39
C ASP A 220 -5.28 -5.19 -14.47
N GLU A 221 -4.16 -5.86 -14.22
CA GLU A 221 -4.12 -7.05 -13.36
C GLU A 221 -4.52 -6.73 -11.91
N PHE A 222 -4.06 -5.60 -11.39
CA PHE A 222 -4.41 -5.15 -10.04
C PHE A 222 -5.88 -4.75 -9.95
N LEU A 223 -6.39 -4.02 -10.94
CA LEU A 223 -7.79 -3.60 -11.02
C LEU A 223 -8.72 -4.80 -11.18
N ASP A 224 -8.38 -5.77 -12.02
CA ASP A 224 -9.17 -6.96 -12.24
C ASP A 224 -9.16 -7.87 -11.01
N PHE A 225 -8.03 -7.96 -10.30
CA PHE A 225 -7.97 -8.63 -9.01
C PHE A 225 -8.88 -7.92 -7.98
N TRP A 226 -8.82 -6.59 -7.88
CA TRP A 226 -9.67 -5.82 -6.97
C TRP A 226 -11.17 -5.96 -7.28
N ARG A 227 -11.55 -5.88 -8.57
CA ARG A 227 -12.93 -6.10 -9.02
C ARG A 227 -13.43 -7.48 -8.62
N ARG A 228 -12.64 -8.54 -8.89
CA ARG A 228 -13.00 -9.91 -8.49
C ARG A 228 -13.18 -10.03 -6.98
N LEU A 229 -12.33 -9.34 -6.21
CA LEU A 229 -12.39 -9.35 -4.74
C LEU A 229 -13.67 -8.70 -4.20
N ILE A 230 -14.03 -7.51 -4.69
CA ILE A 230 -15.24 -6.78 -4.25
C ILE A 230 -16.50 -7.59 -4.55
N LEU A 231 -16.51 -8.37 -5.63
CA LEU A 231 -17.64 -9.18 -6.03
C LEU A 231 -17.79 -10.49 -5.23
N ARG A 232 -16.86 -10.82 -4.34
CA ARG A 232 -16.97 -12.04 -3.54
C ARG A 232 -18.17 -11.97 -2.59
N PRO A 233 -18.90 -13.08 -2.36
CA PRO A 233 -20.06 -13.08 -1.46
C PRO A 233 -19.70 -13.23 0.03
N ASP A 234 -18.43 -13.47 0.36
CA ASP A 234 -17.94 -13.83 1.70
C ASP A 234 -17.37 -12.63 2.49
N TRP A 235 -17.74 -11.41 2.13
CA TRP A 235 -17.42 -10.24 2.96
C TRP A 235 -18.11 -10.35 4.33
N PRO A 236 -17.41 -10.08 5.44
CA PRO A 236 -17.99 -10.25 6.76
C PRO A 236 -19.14 -9.26 6.96
N THR A 237 -20.25 -9.74 7.53
CA THR A 237 -21.43 -8.91 7.77
C THR A 237 -21.31 -8.03 9.01
N GLU A 238 -20.35 -8.34 9.88
CA GLU A 238 -20.08 -7.66 11.14
C GLU A 238 -18.84 -6.74 11.07
N ASP A 239 -18.31 -6.49 9.86
CA ASP A 239 -17.17 -5.60 9.65
C ASP A 239 -17.61 -4.12 9.75
N GLY A 240 -18.05 -3.73 10.94
CA GLY A 240 -18.35 -2.33 11.26
C GLY A 240 -17.06 -1.55 11.49
N ALA A 241 -17.04 -0.29 11.05
CA ALA A 241 -15.91 0.61 11.31
C ALA A 241 -15.83 0.92 12.82
N HIS A 242 -14.92 0.26 13.53
CA HIS A 242 -14.65 0.52 14.94
C HIS A 242 -13.28 1.18 15.09
N ASP A 243 -13.21 2.44 15.50
CA ASP A 243 -11.94 3.15 15.65
C ASP A 243 -11.14 2.60 16.83
N ARG A 244 -10.09 1.83 16.55
CA ARG A 244 -9.29 1.12 17.56
C ARG A 244 -8.24 1.98 18.23
N VAL A 245 -7.92 3.14 17.66
CA VAL A 245 -6.95 4.07 18.27
C VAL A 245 -7.53 4.67 19.56
N VAL A 246 -8.83 4.99 19.55
CA VAL A 246 -9.51 5.58 20.71
C VAL A 246 -9.54 4.62 21.91
N ASP A 247 -9.76 3.33 21.65
CA ASP A 247 -9.80 2.31 22.71
C ASP A 247 -8.44 2.15 23.39
N TYR A 248 -7.36 2.17 22.59
CA TYR A 248 -6.01 2.10 23.13
C TYR A 248 -5.73 3.28 24.07
N CYS A 249 -6.03 4.51 23.62
CA CYS A 249 -5.85 5.72 24.44
C CYS A 249 -6.68 5.66 25.72
N ARG A 250 -7.90 5.11 25.66
CA ARG A 250 -8.78 4.97 26.84
C ARG A 250 -8.26 3.93 27.83
N GLY A 251 -7.69 2.83 27.34
CA GLY A 251 -7.13 1.76 28.17
C GLY A 251 -5.92 2.21 29.02
N MET A 252 -5.12 3.16 28.52
CA MET A 252 -3.98 3.70 29.27
C MET A 252 -4.39 4.56 30.47
N VAL A 253 -5.55 5.23 30.41
CA VAL A 253 -5.99 6.17 31.47
C VAL A 253 -6.51 5.44 32.70
N VAL A 254 -7.03 4.22 32.57
CA VAL A 254 -7.68 3.47 33.66
C VAL A 254 -6.67 2.75 34.57
N GLY A 255 -5.40 2.63 34.16
CA GLY A 255 -4.35 1.93 34.92
C GLY A 255 -3.50 2.80 35.85
N ALA A 256 -3.62 4.13 35.78
CA ALA A 256 -2.88 5.05 36.65
C ALA A 256 -3.70 5.40 37.89
N SER A 257 -3.84 4.44 38.81
CA SER A 257 -4.20 4.79 40.20
C SER A 257 -2.95 5.30 40.92
N PRO A 258 -3.03 6.41 41.68
CA PRO A 258 -1.93 6.95 42.46
C PRO A 258 -1.48 6.03 43.60
#